data_AF-A0A9E4BXC0-F1
#
_entry.id   AF-A0A9E4BXC0-F1
#
_cell.length_a   1.000
_cell.length_b   1.000
_cell.length_c   1.000
_cell.angle_alpha   90.00
_cell.angle_beta   90.00
_cell.angle_gamma   90.00
#
_symmetry.space_group_name_H-M   'P 1'
#
loop_
_entity.id
_entity.type
_entity.pdbx_description
1 polymer ?
#
loop_
_entity_poly.entity_id
_entity_poly.type
_entity_poly.pdbx_seq_one_letter_code
_entity_poly.pdbx_strand_id
1 'polypeptide(L)'
;MAKEEKVSLEGTVTDTLPDGQYMVEVEGGHEILGYTSGKMRRFNIRVLVGDRVTIETSPYDLNRGRIVWLHRLPPPDNAGGKRRGGGNRPRRRR
;
A
#
# COMPACT_ATOMS: atom_id res chain seq x y z
N MET A 1 17.78 21.98 -17.60
CA MET A 1 17.59 20.62 -18.12
C MET A 1 18.32 19.66 -17.20
N ALA A 2 17.58 18.80 -16.51
CA ALA A 2 18.00 17.50 -15.98
C ALA A 2 16.74 16.93 -15.32
N LYS A 3 16.00 16.08 -16.04
CA LYS A 3 14.98 15.24 -15.41
C LYS A 3 15.81 14.20 -14.64
N GLU A 4 16.12 14.48 -13.39
CA GLU A 4 16.65 13.46 -12.51
C GLU A 4 15.61 12.34 -12.47
N GLU A 5 15.98 11.21 -13.06
CA GLU A 5 15.17 10.01 -13.08
C GLU A 5 15.13 9.49 -11.64
N LYS A 6 14.03 9.78 -10.95
CA LYS A 6 13.80 9.28 -9.60
C LYS A 6 13.71 7.77 -9.67
N VAL A 7 14.42 7.09 -8.78
CA VAL A 7 14.39 5.63 -8.70
C VAL A 7 13.19 5.25 -7.85
N SER A 8 12.27 4.49 -8.44
CA SER A 8 11.13 3.91 -7.73
C SER A 8 11.48 2.53 -7.20
N LEU A 9 11.34 2.35 -5.89
CA LEU A 9 11.60 1.12 -5.15
C LEU A 9 10.33 0.67 -4.44
N GLU A 10 10.16 -0.64 -4.28
CA GLU A 10 9.06 -1.22 -3.52
C GLU A 10 9.56 -1.74 -2.17
N GLY A 11 8.77 -1.54 -1.12
CA GLY A 11 9.13 -1.97 0.22
C GLY A 11 7.92 -2.14 1.13
N THR A 12 8.18 -2.64 2.33
CA THR A 12 7.16 -2.85 3.38
C THR A 12 7.45 -1.96 4.57
N VAL A 13 6.42 -1.31 5.09
CA VAL A 13 6.56 -0.43 6.26
C VAL A 13 6.80 -1.29 7.50
N THR A 14 7.93 -1.09 8.16
CA THR A 14 8.30 -1.82 9.39
C THR A 14 7.93 -1.07 10.66
N ASP A 15 8.02 0.26 10.64
CA ASP A 15 7.71 1.08 11.81
C ASP A 15 7.20 2.48 11.43
N THR A 16 6.50 3.13 12.37
CA THR A 16 5.98 4.49 12.24
C THR A 16 6.58 5.39 13.31
N LEU A 17 7.31 6.42 12.90
CA LEU A 17 7.91 7.40 13.80
C LEU A 17 6.95 8.57 14.09
N PRO A 18 7.03 9.17 15.29
CA PRO A 18 6.12 10.24 15.71
C PRO A 18 6.22 11.52 14.86
N ASP A 19 7.33 11.73 14.16
CA ASP A 19 7.54 12.89 13.26
C ASP A 19 6.80 12.77 11.91
N GLY A 20 5.94 11.75 11.76
CA GLY A 20 5.28 11.45 10.50
C GLY A 20 6.24 10.85 9.45
N GLN A 21 7.31 10.24 9.94
CA GLN A 21 8.27 9.45 9.17
C GLN A 21 7.92 7.97 9.29
N TYR A 22 8.24 7.20 8.27
CA TYR A 22 7.96 5.78 8.21
C TYR A 22 9.26 5.04 7.92
N MET A 23 9.54 4.01 8.70
CA MET A 23 10.63 3.09 8.38
C MET A 23 10.11 2.08 7.37
N VAL A 24 10.78 1.98 6.22
CA VAL A 24 10.39 1.06 5.16
C VAL A 24 11.57 0.19 4.80
N GLU A 25 11.35 -1.12 4.87
CA GLU A 25 12.30 -2.12 4.45
C GLU A 25 12.08 -2.42 2.96
N VAL A 26 13.11 -2.16 2.16
CA VAL A 26 13.13 -2.43 0.72
C VAL A 26 13.72 -3.82 0.45
N GLU A 27 13.30 -4.47 -0.64
CA GLU A 27 13.91 -5.72 -1.10
C GLU A 27 15.43 -5.53 -1.27
N GLY A 28 16.20 -6.19 -0.39
CA GLY A 28 17.64 -5.96 -0.23
C GLY A 28 18.09 -5.74 1.22
N GLY A 29 17.14 -5.64 2.17
CA GLY A 29 17.45 -5.50 3.60
C GLY A 29 17.91 -4.10 3.99
N HIS A 30 17.64 -3.10 3.14
CA HIS A 30 17.92 -1.70 3.42
C HIS A 30 16.67 -1.02 4.00
N GLU A 31 16.87 -0.36 5.13
CA GLU A 31 15.84 0.46 5.76
C GLU A 31 15.94 1.89 5.25
N ILE A 32 14.84 2.41 4.72
CA ILE A 32 14.73 3.76 4.18
C ILE A 32 13.76 4.56 5.05
N LEU A 33 14.17 5.77 5.42
CA LEU A 33 13.30 6.74 6.06
C LEU A 33 12.42 7.42 4.99
N GLY A 34 11.15 7.07 5.01
CA GLY A 34 10.14 7.53 4.06
C GLY A 34 9.24 8.62 4.63
N TYR A 35 8.94 9.64 3.83
CA TYR A 35 7.94 10.65 4.14
C TYR A 35 6.74 10.52 3.20
N THR A 36 5.54 10.78 3.68
CA THR A 36 4.34 10.79 2.82
C THR A 36 4.40 11.91 1.79
N SER A 37 4.05 11.58 0.54
CA SER A 37 3.90 12.61 -0.49
C SER A 37 2.72 13.54 -0.16
N GLY A 38 2.80 14.79 -0.66
CA GLY A 38 1.70 15.74 -0.52
C GLY A 38 0.39 15.24 -1.14
N LYS A 39 0.48 14.38 -2.17
CA LYS A 39 -0.67 13.72 -2.79
C LYS A 39 -1.37 12.80 -1.79
N MET A 40 -0.62 11.95 -1.08
CA MET A 40 -1.18 11.06 -0.06
C MET A 40 -1.85 11.83 1.08
N ARG A 41 -1.22 12.91 1.54
CA ARG A 41 -1.81 13.82 2.54
C ARG A 41 -3.14 14.41 2.07
N ARG A 42 -3.24 14.85 0.81
CA ARG A 42 -4.49 15.37 0.24
C ARG A 42 -5.62 14.32 0.19
N PHE A 43 -5.27 13.06 -0.06
CA PHE A 43 -6.23 11.95 -0.10
C PHE A 43 -6.46 11.29 1.28
N ASN A 44 -5.93 11.85 2.36
CA ASN A 44 -6.00 11.29 3.71
C ASN A 44 -5.59 9.81 3.80
N ILE A 45 -4.61 9.41 2.99
CA ILE A 45 -4.10 8.03 2.99
C ILE A 45 -3.25 7.85 4.24
N ARG A 46 -3.68 6.92 5.11
CA ARG A 46 -2.95 6.53 6.32
C ARG A 46 -2.11 5.31 5.98
N VAL A 47 -0.83 5.37 6.33
CA VAL A 47 0.12 4.28 6.17
C VAL A 47 0.27 3.61 7.54
N LEU A 48 0.15 2.30 7.59
CA LEU A 48 0.33 1.49 8.79
C LEU A 48 1.54 0.56 8.64
N VAL A 49 1.99 0.01 9.77
CA VAL A 49 3.01 -1.05 9.77
C VAL A 49 2.46 -2.29 9.05
N GLY A 50 3.28 -2.88 8.19
CA GLY A 50 2.94 -4.04 7.36
C GLY A 50 2.34 -3.68 6.00
N ASP A 51 2.11 -2.41 5.71
CA ASP A 51 1.64 -1.96 4.40
C ASP A 51 2.77 -2.02 3.36
N ARG A 52 2.42 -2.47 2.14
CA ARG A 52 3.31 -2.39 0.98
C ARG A 52 3.23 -1.02 0.34
N VAL A 53 4.37 -0.38 0.14
CA VAL A 53 4.46 0.98 -0.37
C VAL A 53 5.49 1.10 -1.48
N THR A 54 5.26 2.05 -2.39
CA THR A 54 6.24 2.44 -3.40
C THR A 54 6.90 3.75 -2.98
N ILE A 55 8.22 3.72 -2.92
CA ILE A 55 9.07 4.83 -2.55
C ILE A 55 9.79 5.34 -3.79
N GLU A 56 9.73 6.65 -4.01
CA GLU A 56 10.63 7.34 -4.94
C GLU A 56 11.81 7.91 -4.16
N THR A 57 13.03 7.52 -4.53
CA THR A 57 14.26 8.06 -3.95
C THR A 57 15.01 8.91 -4.98
N SER A 58 15.71 9.94 -4.49
CA SER A 58 16.61 10.71 -5.36
C SER A 58 17.90 9.89 -5.55
N PRO A 59 18.53 9.92 -6.73
CA PRO A 59 19.78 9.21 -6.97
C PRO A 59 20.94 9.64 -6.05
N TYR A 60 20.80 10.78 -5.34
CA TYR A 60 21.80 11.30 -4.42
C TYR A 60 21.69 10.75 -3.00
N ASP A 61 20.49 10.35 -2.55
CA ASP A 61 20.24 9.88 -1.19
C ASP A 61 19.36 8.63 -1.25
N LEU A 62 19.97 7.46 -1.10
CA LEU A 62 19.26 6.17 -1.06
C LEU A 62 18.58 5.89 0.29
N ASN A 63 18.99 6.58 1.35
CA ASN A 63 18.46 6.40 2.72
C ASN A 63 17.18 7.20 2.99
N ARG A 64 16.80 8.13 2.10
CA ARG A 64 15.64 9.00 2.28
C ARG A 64 14.75 8.96 1.06
N GLY A 65 13.49 8.59 1.28
CA GLY A 65 12.53 8.36 0.21
C GLY A 65 11.22 9.11 0.37
N ARG A 66 10.50 9.25 -0.73
CA ARG A 66 9.13 9.76 -0.74
C ARG A 66 8.16 8.64 -1.04
N ILE A 67 7.20 8.42 -0.15
CA ILE A 67 6.13 7.45 -0.38
C ILE A 67 5.12 8.06 -1.35
N VAL A 68 4.98 7.45 -2.52
CA VAL A 68 4.11 7.93 -3.60
C VAL A 68 2.85 7.10 -3.72
N TRP A 69 2.95 5.80 -3.43
CA TRP A 69 1.85 4.87 -3.59
C TRP A 69 1.75 3.89 -2.42
N LEU A 70 0.52 3.56 -2.05
CA LEU A 70 0.18 2.53 -1.07
C LEU A 70 -0.54 1.39 -1.81
N HIS A 71 0.08 0.22 -1.83
CA HIS A 71 -0.49 -0.97 -2.45
C HIS A 71 -1.57 -1.55 -1.54
N ARG A 72 -2.83 -1.32 -1.90
CA ARG A 72 -3.95 -1.97 -1.22
C ARG A 72 -3.93 -3.44 -1.62
N LEU A 73 -3.71 -4.34 -0.65
CA LEU A 73 -3.83 -5.77 -0.91
C LEU A 73 -5.22 -6.03 -1.53
N PRO A 74 -5.29 -6.77 -2.65
CA PRO A 74 -6.57 -7.18 -3.18
C PRO A 74 -7.33 -7.93 -2.09
N PRO A 75 -8.65 -7.74 -1.97
CA PRO A 75 -9.44 -8.52 -1.03
C PRO A 75 -9.16 -10.00 -1.31
N PRO A 76 -8.91 -10.82 -0.28
CA PRO A 76 -8.59 -12.22 -0.48
C PRO A 76 -9.68 -12.86 -1.33
N ASP A 77 -9.26 -13.54 -2.38
CA ASP A 77 -10.07 -14.16 -3.45
C ASP A 77 -11.17 -15.10 -2.92
N ASN A 78 -11.12 -15.42 -1.62
CA ASN A 78 -12.10 -16.18 -0.87
C ASN A 78 -13.31 -15.36 -0.34
N ALA A 79 -13.74 -14.34 -1.08
CA ALA A 79 -15.12 -13.84 -0.99
C ALA A 79 -16.14 -14.79 -1.67
N GLY A 80 -15.76 -16.06 -1.90
CA GLY A 80 -16.66 -17.19 -2.14
C GLY A 80 -17.45 -17.57 -0.88
N GLY A 81 -18.35 -16.69 -0.46
CA GLY A 81 -19.11 -16.80 0.79
C GLY A 81 -20.62 -16.72 0.62
N LYS A 82 -21.19 -17.68 -0.11
CA LYS A 82 -22.51 -18.30 0.11
C LYS A 82 -23.64 -17.35 0.59
N ARG A 83 -24.46 -16.85 -0.35
CA ARG A 83 -25.86 -16.46 -0.04
C ARG A 83 -26.85 -17.27 -0.87
N ARG A 84 -27.11 -18.45 -0.30
CA ARG A 84 -28.42 -19.12 -0.15
C ARG A 84 -29.22 -19.34 -1.43
N GLY A 85 -29.32 -20.62 -1.80
CA GLY A 85 -30.44 -21.12 -2.57
C GLY A 85 -31.77 -20.64 -1.98
N GLY A 86 -32.49 -19.85 -2.78
CA GLY A 86 -33.91 -19.57 -2.59
C GLY A 86 -34.68 -20.79 -3.06
N GLY A 87 -35.34 -21.45 -2.12
CA GLY A 87 -35.94 -22.77 -2.28
C GLY A 87 -36.92 -22.89 -3.44
N ASN A 88 -36.83 -24.05 -4.08
CA ASN A 88 -37.89 -24.67 -4.85
C ASN A 88 -39.21 -24.65 -4.05
N ARG A 89 -40.15 -23.79 -4.42
CA ARG A 89 -41.55 -23.92 -4.01
C ARG A 89 -42.32 -24.57 -5.15
N PRO A 90 -42.57 -25.88 -5.12
CA PRO A 90 -43.56 -26.47 -5.99
C PRO A 90 -44.93 -26.06 -5.44
N ARG A 91 -45.59 -25.08 -6.05
CA ARG A 91 -47.03 -24.90 -5.83
C ARG A 91 -47.76 -25.95 -6.65
N ARG A 92 -47.91 -27.11 -6.00
CA ARG A 92 -48.86 -28.17 -6.35
C ARG A 92 -50.28 -27.58 -6.38
N ARG A 93 -51.05 -28.02 -7.38
CA ARG A 93 -52.50 -28.22 -7.42
C ARG A 93 -53.40 -26.99 -7.23
N ARG A 94 -54.11 -26.58 -8.29
CA ARG A 94 -55.46 -27.07 -8.61
C ARG A 94 -55.82 -26.75 -10.05
#